data_AF-A0A9D9I7Y6-F1
#
_entry.id   AF-A0A9D9I7Y6-F1
#
_cell.length_a   1.000
_cell.length_b   1.000
_cell.length_c   1.000
_cell.angle_alpha   90.00
_cell.angle_beta   90.00
_cell.angle_gamma   90.00
#
_symmetry.space_group_name_H-M   'P 1'
#
loop_
_entity.id
_entity.type
_entity.pdbx_description
1 polymer ?
#
loop_
_entity_poly.entity_id
_entity_poly.type
_entity_poly.pdbx_seq_one_letter_code
_entity_poly.pdbx_strand_id
1 'polypeptide(L)'
;MNAKKNLYILFAAAAVFAACTETTEIDPEEYVYPMYLDVSGDKVVFDREGGKTAVAVATNADDWNFAVSGDWFTAESDENGFLVISAPSNYSPDSRTGSVDITATRGEEVLSCSVSVAQRTDRSVNLNTEGTANCYLVKTGTTYTFDATVKGNGGSDGRSHYIETCGLEITGIAYADLLWEARTDGDKSMSKEIIDGLPVYNDGYVTFTTGRMEGNALIAVKDYEGKVLWSWHIWVCDDEIEVHDHINPRDEVTGQIMDRNLGAMNNTPMDVGNKGMFYQWGRKDPFMPSKSPYYTDADSGNVPEYNQTNLEVGDGSGEWLFSEDYKAQLLSTPPANIPYSVENPMMFLRPYSGSGGQHWYVASMSDEARMSSLWSGDEKTIFDPCPVGYKVPGENFYGIASELDVNSYPTGGAAEDYDENGENHEEYPWNAVKDCGRVWWRTGDYYPMAGNLYPVGGSAHNYSSGTGYYWVAHEMEGSTVARSFSVRFNENFASYYASGEDFCYQLRCVKE
;
A
#
# COMPACT_ATOMS: atom_id res chain seq x y z
N MET A 1 -16.62 -3.60 33.42
CA MET A 1 -17.57 -2.58 33.92
C MET A 1 -17.35 -1.32 33.09
N ASN A 2 -18.38 -0.95 32.34
CA ASN A 2 -18.44 0.05 31.27
C ASN A 2 -17.49 1.25 31.34
N ALA A 3 -16.87 1.55 30.19
CA ALA A 3 -16.58 2.91 29.75
C ALA A 3 -16.69 2.98 28.21
N LYS A 4 -17.91 3.30 27.74
CA LYS A 4 -18.17 3.90 26.42
C LYS A 4 -17.57 5.31 26.37
N LYS A 5 -17.38 5.83 25.14
CA LYS A 5 -17.29 7.24 24.67
C LYS A 5 -15.88 7.65 24.19
N ASN A 6 -15.68 8.34 23.07
CA ASN A 6 -16.57 9.05 22.13
C ASN A 6 -15.83 9.36 20.82
N LEU A 7 -16.55 9.28 19.70
CA LEU A 7 -16.26 9.94 18.43
C LEU A 7 -16.77 11.39 18.52
N TYR A 8 -15.91 12.38 18.27
CA TYR A 8 -16.28 13.80 18.15
C TYR A 8 -16.16 14.21 16.68
N ILE A 9 -17.27 14.66 16.08
CA ILE A 9 -17.25 15.50 14.88
C ILE A 9 -17.94 16.81 15.23
N LEU A 10 -17.15 17.89 15.25
CA LEU A 10 -17.62 19.26 15.33
C LEU A 10 -17.89 19.76 13.90
N PHE A 11 -19.06 20.35 13.66
CA PHE A 11 -19.22 21.34 12.60
C PHE A 11 -19.93 22.59 13.11
N ALA A 12 -19.28 23.73 12.85
CA ALA A 12 -19.73 25.07 13.18
C ALA A 12 -20.70 25.59 12.11
N ALA A 13 -21.84 26.13 12.53
CA ALA A 13 -22.73 26.91 11.67
C ALA A 13 -22.81 28.35 12.18
N ALA A 14 -22.60 29.30 11.27
CA ALA A 14 -22.51 30.73 11.51
C ALA A 14 -23.84 31.34 12.00
N ALA A 15 -23.72 32.29 12.94
CA ALA A 15 -24.83 33.00 13.56
C ALA A 15 -25.43 34.09 12.65
N VAL A 16 -26.76 34.10 12.54
CA VAL A 16 -27.55 35.28 12.16
C VAL A 16 -28.54 35.57 13.29
N PHE A 17 -28.51 36.79 13.82
CA PHE A 17 -29.39 37.27 14.89
C PHE A 17 -30.81 37.55 14.37
N ALA A 18 -31.84 37.01 15.03
CA ALA A 18 -33.14 37.67 15.23
C ALA A 18 -33.93 37.01 16.40
N ALA A 19 -34.72 37.82 17.10
CA ALA A 19 -35.31 37.62 18.43
C ALA A 19 -36.48 36.60 18.53
N CYS A 20 -36.62 36.02 19.75
CA CYS A 20 -37.82 35.67 20.55
C CYS A 20 -39.14 35.30 19.80
N THR A 21 -39.87 34.21 20.07
CA THR A 21 -40.25 33.53 21.32
C THR A 21 -40.74 32.10 21.06
N GLU A 22 -40.37 31.17 21.95
CA GLU A 22 -41.03 29.90 22.34
C GLU A 22 -41.88 29.11 21.32
N THR A 23 -41.27 28.05 20.78
CA THR A 23 -41.83 26.69 20.84
C THR A 23 -40.64 25.76 21.07
N THR A 24 -40.47 25.26 22.28
CA THR A 24 -39.46 24.24 22.61
C THR A 24 -39.86 22.95 21.93
N GLU A 25 -39.28 22.68 20.76
CA GLU A 25 -39.12 21.30 20.29
C GLU A 25 -38.20 20.62 21.30
N ILE A 26 -38.75 19.72 22.09
CA ILE A 26 -37.97 18.84 22.95
C ILE A 26 -37.34 17.83 21.99
N ASP A 27 -36.05 17.98 21.69
CA ASP A 27 -35.28 16.95 20.99
C ASP A 27 -35.50 15.60 21.70
N PRO A 28 -35.65 14.49 20.97
CA PRO A 28 -35.95 13.19 21.58
C PRO A 28 -34.88 12.82 22.62
N GLU A 29 -35.33 12.27 23.76
CA GLU A 29 -34.46 11.93 24.90
C GLU A 29 -33.36 10.90 24.55
N GLU A 30 -33.51 10.17 23.45
CA GLU A 30 -32.49 9.32 22.84
C GLU A 30 -32.47 9.45 21.31
N TYR A 31 -31.28 9.64 20.72
CA TYR A 31 -31.09 9.63 19.27
C TYR A 31 -31.16 8.18 18.76
N VAL A 32 -32.21 7.85 18.00
CA VAL A 32 -32.33 6.56 17.31
C VAL A 32 -31.56 6.65 15.99
N TYR A 33 -30.46 5.90 15.88
CA TYR A 33 -29.71 5.82 14.63
C TYR A 33 -30.58 5.21 13.52
N PRO A 34 -30.54 5.75 12.28
CA PRO A 34 -31.23 5.13 11.15
C PRO A 34 -30.76 3.68 10.97
N MET A 35 -31.65 2.81 10.50
CA MET A 35 -31.29 1.43 10.24
C MET A 35 -30.26 1.39 9.10
N TYR A 36 -29.25 0.52 9.22
CA TYR A 36 -28.30 0.26 8.14
C TYR A 36 -28.05 -1.24 8.00
N LEU A 37 -27.68 -1.66 6.80
CA LEU A 37 -27.22 -2.99 6.45
C LEU A 37 -26.12 -2.82 5.42
N ASP A 38 -24.95 -3.37 5.72
CA ASP A 38 -23.78 -3.32 4.84
C ASP A 38 -23.07 -4.67 4.82
N VAL A 39 -22.39 -4.95 3.72
CA VAL A 39 -21.62 -6.19 3.51
C VAL A 39 -20.20 -5.88 3.12
N SER A 40 -19.24 -6.71 3.53
CA SER A 40 -17.83 -6.50 3.17
C SER A 40 -17.56 -6.56 1.66
N GLY A 41 -18.49 -7.13 0.88
CA GLY A 41 -18.52 -7.02 -0.58
C GLY A 41 -19.75 -7.67 -1.18
N ASP A 42 -20.11 -7.22 -2.39
CA ASP A 42 -21.34 -7.57 -3.09
C ASP A 42 -21.13 -8.64 -4.18
N LYS A 43 -19.90 -9.13 -4.34
CA LYS A 43 -19.55 -10.13 -5.35
C LYS A 43 -18.47 -11.07 -4.85
N VAL A 44 -18.65 -12.36 -5.10
CA VAL A 44 -17.68 -13.42 -4.84
C VAL A 44 -17.44 -14.20 -6.13
N VAL A 45 -16.17 -14.41 -6.49
CA VAL A 45 -15.78 -15.22 -7.65
C VAL A 45 -14.90 -16.38 -7.21
N PHE A 46 -15.44 -17.59 -7.24
CA PHE A 46 -14.70 -18.82 -7.03
C PHE A 46 -14.02 -19.26 -8.34
N ASP A 47 -12.84 -19.84 -8.20
CA ASP A 47 -12.22 -20.60 -9.28
C ASP A 47 -12.90 -21.97 -9.45
N ARG A 48 -12.38 -22.79 -10.38
CA ARG A 48 -12.88 -24.14 -10.62
C ARG A 48 -12.91 -25.01 -9.36
N GLU A 49 -11.92 -24.92 -8.48
CA GLU A 49 -11.80 -25.83 -7.35
C GLU A 49 -12.80 -25.50 -6.23
N GLY A 50 -13.32 -24.27 -6.21
CA GLY A 50 -14.32 -23.81 -5.24
C GLY A 50 -13.66 -23.33 -3.96
N GLY A 51 -14.25 -23.67 -2.81
CA GLY A 51 -13.74 -23.29 -1.49
C GLY A 51 -14.79 -22.55 -0.67
N LYS A 52 -14.32 -21.75 0.28
CA LYS A 52 -15.18 -20.96 1.16
C LYS A 52 -14.75 -19.50 1.16
N THR A 53 -15.68 -18.60 1.39
CA THR A 53 -15.39 -17.21 1.74
C THR A 53 -16.33 -16.76 2.85
N ALA A 54 -15.92 -15.75 3.61
CA ALA A 54 -16.77 -15.11 4.60
C ALA A 54 -17.05 -13.68 4.17
N VAL A 55 -18.32 -13.28 4.24
CA VAL A 55 -18.77 -11.91 4.01
C VAL A 55 -19.21 -11.36 5.37
N ALA A 56 -18.58 -10.29 5.81
CA ALA A 56 -19.00 -9.61 7.04
C ALA A 56 -20.36 -8.94 6.80
N VAL A 57 -21.30 -9.10 7.72
CA VAL A 57 -22.61 -8.44 7.66
C VAL A 57 -22.71 -7.45 8.82
N ALA A 58 -22.67 -6.15 8.50
CA ALA A 58 -22.74 -5.08 9.50
C ALA A 58 -24.14 -4.46 9.49
N THR A 59 -24.82 -4.48 10.64
CA THR A 59 -26.15 -3.89 10.78
C THR A 59 -26.43 -3.48 12.23
N ASN A 60 -27.31 -2.49 12.43
CA ASN A 60 -27.91 -2.15 13.72
C ASN A 60 -29.36 -2.66 13.86
N ALA A 61 -29.73 -3.65 13.04
CA ALA A 61 -31.02 -4.33 13.11
C ALA A 61 -31.12 -5.25 14.33
N ASP A 62 -32.36 -5.66 14.66
CA ASP A 62 -32.61 -6.62 15.74
C ASP A 62 -32.15 -8.02 15.34
N ASP A 63 -32.30 -8.35 14.05
CA ASP A 63 -31.91 -9.62 13.46
C ASP A 63 -31.67 -9.45 11.95
N TRP A 64 -30.95 -10.40 11.35
CA TRP A 64 -30.78 -10.52 9.91
C TRP A 64 -30.87 -11.98 9.47
N ASN A 65 -31.36 -12.19 8.26
CA ASN A 65 -31.42 -13.51 7.61
C ASN A 65 -30.93 -13.41 6.16
N PHE A 66 -30.84 -14.55 5.50
CA PHE A 66 -30.43 -14.61 4.10
C PHE A 66 -31.20 -15.68 3.32
N ALA A 67 -31.34 -15.46 2.02
CA ALA A 67 -31.91 -16.40 1.07
C ALA A 67 -30.92 -16.69 -0.05
N VAL A 68 -30.74 -17.97 -0.38
CA VAL A 68 -29.79 -18.41 -1.41
C VAL A 68 -30.53 -18.64 -2.73
N SER A 69 -30.06 -17.99 -3.78
CA SER A 69 -30.47 -18.18 -5.17
C SER A 69 -29.39 -18.95 -5.93
N GLY A 70 -29.45 -20.28 -5.86
CA GLY A 70 -28.53 -21.21 -6.51
C GLY A 70 -28.54 -22.57 -5.81
N ASP A 71 -28.37 -23.66 -6.56
CA ASP A 71 -28.39 -25.04 -6.03
C ASP A 71 -27.00 -25.68 -5.93
N TRP A 72 -25.96 -24.93 -6.31
CA TRP A 72 -24.59 -25.43 -6.44
C TRP A 72 -23.64 -24.96 -5.34
N PHE A 73 -24.07 -24.04 -4.47
CA PHE A 73 -23.32 -23.54 -3.31
C PHE A 73 -24.22 -23.44 -2.08
N THR A 74 -23.61 -23.29 -0.91
CA THR A 74 -24.32 -23.10 0.36
C THR A 74 -23.90 -21.79 1.00
N ALA A 75 -24.79 -21.21 1.80
CA ALA A 75 -24.46 -20.08 2.67
C ALA A 75 -24.93 -20.40 4.10
N GLU A 76 -24.13 -20.05 5.09
CA GLU A 76 -24.42 -20.23 6.51
C GLU A 76 -23.96 -19.00 7.30
N SER A 77 -24.69 -18.61 8.34
CA SER A 77 -24.20 -17.64 9.31
C SER A 77 -23.32 -18.35 10.33
N ASP A 78 -22.09 -17.87 10.56
CA ASP A 78 -21.24 -18.41 11.62
C ASP A 78 -21.58 -17.83 13.00
N GLU A 79 -20.88 -18.29 14.04
CA GLU A 79 -21.09 -17.84 15.42
C GLU A 79 -20.68 -16.37 15.66
N ASN A 80 -19.92 -15.78 14.73
CA ASN A 80 -19.42 -14.41 14.80
C ASN A 80 -20.22 -13.44 13.94
N GLY A 81 -21.29 -13.91 13.28
CA GLY A 81 -22.16 -13.07 12.44
C GLY A 81 -21.66 -12.86 11.01
N PHE A 82 -20.71 -13.67 10.53
CA PHE A 82 -20.31 -13.68 9.13
C PHE A 82 -21.22 -14.58 8.30
N LEU A 83 -21.48 -14.17 7.06
CA LEU A 83 -22.08 -15.03 6.05
C LEU A 83 -20.99 -15.83 5.35
N VAL A 84 -20.89 -17.13 5.64
CA VAL A 84 -19.93 -18.04 5.04
C VAL A 84 -20.55 -18.69 3.80
N ILE A 85 -20.01 -18.38 2.62
CA ILE A 85 -20.42 -18.93 1.33
C ILE A 85 -19.44 -20.04 0.96
N SER A 86 -19.94 -21.24 0.70
CA SER A 86 -19.13 -22.42 0.33
C SER A 86 -19.56 -23.00 -1.02
N ALA A 87 -18.59 -23.18 -1.91
CA ALA A 87 -18.78 -23.79 -3.22
C ALA A 87 -17.94 -25.08 -3.36
N PRO A 88 -18.51 -26.19 -3.85
CA PRO A 88 -17.74 -27.36 -4.23
C PRO A 88 -17.00 -27.12 -5.55
N SER A 89 -16.08 -28.00 -5.93
CA SER A 89 -15.41 -27.90 -7.22
C SER A 89 -16.37 -28.03 -8.40
N ASN A 90 -16.18 -27.21 -9.42
CA ASN A 90 -16.93 -27.21 -10.67
C ASN A 90 -16.23 -28.05 -11.74
N TYR A 91 -16.73 -29.26 -11.97
CA TYR A 91 -16.28 -30.11 -13.08
C TYR A 91 -17.12 -29.94 -14.37
N SER A 92 -18.12 -29.04 -14.34
CA SER A 92 -18.92 -28.67 -15.51
C SER A 92 -18.07 -27.89 -16.53
N PRO A 93 -18.36 -27.98 -17.84
CA PRO A 93 -17.78 -27.08 -18.82
C PRO A 93 -18.30 -25.64 -18.71
N ASP A 94 -19.40 -25.42 -17.98
CA ASP A 94 -20.06 -24.12 -17.86
C ASP A 94 -19.79 -23.46 -16.51
N SER A 95 -19.62 -22.13 -16.54
CA SER A 95 -19.60 -21.30 -15.34
C SER A 95 -20.97 -21.30 -14.67
N ARG A 96 -20.98 -21.05 -13.36
CA ARG A 96 -22.20 -21.00 -12.55
C ARG A 96 -22.36 -19.63 -11.92
N THR A 97 -23.60 -19.19 -11.78
CA THR A 97 -23.94 -17.94 -11.12
C THR A 97 -25.07 -18.18 -10.13
N GLY A 98 -25.15 -17.34 -9.11
CA GLY A 98 -26.21 -17.30 -8.13
C GLY A 98 -26.07 -16.04 -7.27
N SER A 99 -26.87 -15.95 -6.21
CA SER A 99 -26.77 -14.84 -5.25
C SER A 99 -27.18 -15.25 -3.85
N VAL A 100 -26.75 -14.46 -2.86
CA VAL A 100 -27.29 -14.51 -1.50
C VAL A 100 -27.93 -13.17 -1.19
N ASP A 101 -29.25 -13.16 -1.02
CA ASP A 101 -29.99 -11.97 -0.65
C ASP A 101 -30.08 -11.89 0.87
N ILE A 102 -29.50 -10.84 1.46
CA ILE A 102 -29.45 -10.62 2.91
C ILE A 102 -30.54 -9.62 3.26
N THR A 103 -31.30 -9.90 4.32
CA THR A 103 -32.38 -9.04 4.81
C THR A 103 -32.24 -8.81 6.30
N ALA A 104 -32.10 -7.54 6.69
CA ALA A 104 -32.07 -7.11 8.07
C ALA A 104 -33.44 -6.51 8.46
N THR A 105 -33.89 -6.75 9.70
CA THR A 105 -35.18 -6.25 10.19
C THR A 105 -35.05 -5.58 11.56
N ARG A 106 -35.63 -4.38 11.70
CA ARG A 106 -35.71 -3.65 12.98
C ARG A 106 -37.11 -3.08 13.17
N GLY A 107 -37.93 -3.72 14.00
CA GLY A 107 -39.35 -3.40 14.06
C GLY A 107 -40.06 -3.61 12.72
N GLU A 108 -40.58 -2.53 12.11
CA GLU A 108 -41.22 -2.55 10.77
C GLU A 108 -40.25 -2.15 9.64
N GLU A 109 -39.05 -1.65 9.97
CA GLU A 109 -38.03 -1.29 8.96
C GLU A 109 -37.33 -2.56 8.45
N VAL A 110 -37.19 -2.65 7.12
CA VAL A 110 -36.53 -3.76 6.43
C VAL A 110 -35.54 -3.19 5.43
N LEU A 111 -34.31 -3.67 5.48
CA LEU A 111 -33.26 -3.39 4.48
C LEU A 111 -32.78 -4.70 3.86
N SER A 112 -32.43 -4.65 2.58
CA SER A 112 -31.87 -5.80 1.89
C SER A 112 -30.70 -5.41 0.98
N CYS A 113 -29.73 -6.30 0.87
CA CYS A 113 -28.64 -6.26 -0.10
C CYS A 113 -28.44 -7.65 -0.72
N SER A 114 -27.64 -7.75 -1.77
CA SER A 114 -27.39 -9.02 -2.45
C SER A 114 -25.89 -9.21 -2.70
N VAL A 115 -25.40 -10.41 -2.45
CA VAL A 115 -24.05 -10.84 -2.80
C VAL A 115 -24.14 -11.75 -4.01
N SER A 116 -23.62 -11.31 -5.15
CA SER A 116 -23.52 -12.11 -6.37
C SER A 116 -22.44 -13.17 -6.22
N VAL A 117 -22.76 -14.43 -6.52
CA VAL A 117 -21.83 -15.55 -6.42
C VAL A 117 -21.61 -16.12 -7.81
N ALA A 118 -20.35 -16.17 -8.25
CA ALA A 118 -19.96 -16.79 -9.50
C ALA A 118 -18.89 -17.86 -9.27
N GLN A 119 -18.91 -18.91 -10.09
CA GLN A 119 -17.85 -19.91 -10.11
C GLN A 119 -17.40 -20.13 -11.56
N ARG A 120 -16.11 -19.86 -11.81
CA ARG A 120 -15.48 -20.04 -13.11
C ARG A 120 -15.11 -21.50 -13.34
N THR A 121 -14.75 -21.83 -14.57
CA THR A 121 -14.30 -23.18 -14.98
C THR A 121 -12.79 -23.29 -15.09
N ASP A 122 -12.11 -22.16 -15.12
CA ASP A 122 -10.66 -22.06 -15.16
C ASP A 122 -10.05 -22.28 -13.78
N ARG A 123 -8.86 -22.90 -13.77
CA ARG A 123 -8.06 -23.03 -12.55
C ARG A 123 -7.33 -21.72 -12.26
N SER A 124 -7.17 -21.42 -10.98
CA SER A 124 -6.31 -20.34 -10.54
C SER A 124 -4.84 -20.60 -10.90
N VAL A 125 -4.12 -19.52 -11.23
CA VAL A 125 -2.66 -19.53 -11.40
C VAL A 125 -2.01 -19.38 -10.03
N ASN A 126 -1.19 -20.35 -9.64
CA ASN A 126 -0.49 -20.32 -8.35
C ASN A 126 0.73 -19.39 -8.42
N LEU A 127 0.70 -18.32 -7.64
CA LEU A 127 1.72 -17.28 -7.58
C LEU A 127 2.96 -17.67 -6.78
N ASN A 128 2.91 -18.76 -6.00
CA ASN A 128 4.04 -19.21 -5.19
C ASN A 128 4.96 -20.21 -5.87
N THR A 129 4.75 -20.46 -7.16
CA THR A 129 5.56 -21.41 -7.94
C THR A 129 7.05 -21.13 -7.84
N GLU A 130 7.44 -19.85 -7.82
CA GLU A 130 8.83 -19.40 -7.70
C GLU A 130 9.18 -18.87 -6.29
N GLY A 131 8.23 -18.91 -5.33
CA GLY A 131 8.40 -18.42 -3.96
C GLY A 131 7.29 -17.50 -3.48
N THR A 132 7.31 -17.13 -2.20
CA THR A 132 6.37 -16.15 -1.62
C THR A 132 7.01 -14.76 -1.61
N ALA A 133 6.19 -13.70 -1.59
CA ALA A 133 6.66 -12.32 -1.46
C ALA A 133 5.54 -11.44 -0.88
N ASN A 134 5.81 -10.15 -0.67
CA ASN A 134 4.79 -9.17 -0.31
C ASN A 134 4.11 -8.50 -1.51
N CYS A 135 4.64 -8.70 -2.73
CA CYS A 135 4.04 -8.21 -3.95
C CYS A 135 3.93 -9.33 -4.99
N TYR A 136 2.82 -9.37 -5.72
CA TYR A 136 2.64 -10.26 -6.86
C TYR A 136 2.32 -9.45 -8.12
N LEU A 137 3.13 -9.65 -9.16
CA LEU A 137 2.90 -9.13 -10.49
C LEU A 137 1.94 -10.06 -11.23
N VAL A 138 0.81 -9.53 -11.68
CA VAL A 138 -0.27 -10.31 -12.29
C VAL A 138 -0.84 -9.61 -13.51
N LYS A 139 -1.53 -10.38 -14.37
CA LYS A 139 -2.21 -9.91 -15.57
C LYS A 139 -3.71 -9.74 -15.35
N THR A 140 -4.35 -8.89 -16.14
CA THR A 140 -5.80 -8.67 -16.12
C THR A 140 -6.59 -9.94 -16.50
N GLY A 141 -7.87 -9.98 -16.12
CA GLY A 141 -8.83 -11.00 -16.51
C GLY A 141 -8.56 -12.43 -16.00
N THR A 142 -7.62 -12.61 -15.07
CA THR A 142 -7.11 -13.93 -14.66
C THR A 142 -7.36 -14.17 -13.18
N THR A 143 -7.63 -15.43 -12.81
CA THR A 143 -7.78 -15.84 -11.42
C THR A 143 -6.45 -16.40 -10.90
N TYR A 144 -6.02 -15.92 -9.73
CA TYR A 144 -4.76 -16.27 -9.10
C TYR A 144 -5.00 -16.83 -7.70
N THR A 145 -4.03 -17.60 -7.21
CA THR A 145 -4.01 -18.08 -5.83
C THR A 145 -2.61 -17.98 -5.24
N PHE A 146 -2.53 -17.74 -3.93
CA PHE A 146 -1.28 -17.79 -3.17
C PHE A 146 -1.49 -18.29 -1.74
N ASP A 147 -0.47 -18.91 -1.17
CA ASP A 147 -0.32 -19.30 0.22
C ASP A 147 -0.25 -18.05 1.09
N ALA A 148 -1.29 -17.89 1.91
CA ALA A 148 -1.44 -16.78 2.84
C ALA A 148 -1.05 -17.16 4.28
N THR A 149 -0.40 -18.31 4.47
CA THR A 149 0.11 -18.77 5.77
C THR A 149 1.56 -18.34 6.02
N VAL A 150 2.22 -17.74 5.03
CA VAL A 150 3.62 -17.32 5.10
C VAL A 150 3.74 -15.80 5.00
N LYS A 151 4.47 -15.18 5.94
CA LYS A 151 4.78 -13.76 5.89
C LYS A 151 5.89 -13.47 4.87
N GLY A 152 5.65 -12.54 3.96
CA GLY A 152 6.61 -12.09 2.95
C GLY A 152 7.20 -13.25 2.15
N ASN A 153 8.52 -13.34 2.08
CA ASN A 153 9.25 -14.41 1.42
C ASN A 153 9.49 -15.66 2.29
N GLY A 154 8.95 -15.70 3.51
CA GLY A 154 9.24 -16.78 4.46
C GLY A 154 10.69 -16.79 4.96
N GLY A 155 11.45 -15.72 4.73
CA GLY A 155 12.86 -15.60 5.08
C GLY A 155 13.09 -14.97 6.45
N SER A 156 14.21 -14.26 6.59
CA SER A 156 14.56 -13.51 7.80
C SER A 156 13.75 -12.23 7.93
N ASP A 157 13.68 -11.69 9.15
CA ASP A 157 13.15 -10.36 9.47
C ASP A 157 14.29 -9.38 9.81
N GLY A 158 15.48 -9.66 9.28
CA GLY A 158 16.70 -8.93 9.60
C GLY A 158 17.01 -8.96 11.10
N ARG A 159 17.09 -7.78 11.71
CA ARG A 159 17.36 -7.52 13.13
C ARG A 159 16.12 -6.96 13.85
N SER A 160 14.92 -7.15 13.30
CA SER A 160 13.70 -6.53 13.83
C SER A 160 13.09 -7.22 15.06
N HIS A 161 13.51 -8.46 15.39
CA HIS A 161 12.92 -9.30 16.45
C HIS A 161 11.41 -9.56 16.29
N TYR A 162 10.87 -9.33 15.10
CA TYR A 162 9.47 -9.52 14.79
C TYR A 162 9.10 -11.00 14.77
N ILE A 163 9.88 -11.86 14.10
CA ILE A 163 9.62 -13.30 14.01
C ILE A 163 9.69 -13.95 15.39
N GLU A 164 10.62 -13.53 16.26
CA GLU A 164 10.71 -14.00 17.65
C GLU A 164 9.40 -13.73 18.43
N THR A 165 8.75 -12.60 18.15
CA THR A 165 7.55 -12.14 18.87
C THR A 165 6.24 -12.64 18.24
N CYS A 166 6.16 -12.59 16.90
CA CYS A 166 4.92 -12.74 16.13
C CYS A 166 4.89 -14.02 15.27
N GLY A 167 6.00 -14.77 15.23
CA GLY A 167 6.17 -15.94 14.38
C GLY A 167 6.28 -15.60 12.90
N LEU A 168 6.83 -16.55 12.13
CA LEU A 168 6.88 -16.46 10.67
C LEU A 168 5.55 -16.86 10.01
N GLU A 169 4.89 -17.89 10.56
CA GLU A 169 3.60 -18.37 10.07
C GLU A 169 2.47 -17.40 10.43
N ILE A 170 1.45 -17.35 9.58
CA ILE A 170 0.21 -16.61 9.80
C ILE A 170 -0.84 -17.63 10.24
N THR A 171 -1.38 -17.44 11.45
CA THR A 171 -2.36 -18.35 12.06
C THR A 171 -3.60 -17.58 12.48
N GLY A 172 -4.73 -18.27 12.66
CA GLY A 172 -5.99 -17.63 13.05
C GLY A 172 -6.68 -16.85 11.93
N ILE A 173 -6.32 -17.12 10.66
CA ILE A 173 -6.97 -16.50 9.50
C ILE A 173 -8.42 -16.97 9.43
N ALA A 174 -9.35 -16.02 9.45
CA ALA A 174 -10.76 -16.24 9.27
C ALA A 174 -11.18 -16.00 7.81
N TYR A 175 -10.72 -14.90 7.22
CA TYR A 175 -11.08 -14.52 5.84
C TYR A 175 -10.03 -13.62 5.18
N ALA A 176 -10.20 -13.40 3.87
CA ALA A 176 -9.42 -12.45 3.10
C ALA A 176 -10.29 -11.26 2.67
N ASP A 177 -9.66 -10.11 2.49
CA ASP A 177 -10.36 -8.86 2.23
C ASP A 177 -9.57 -7.97 1.28
N LEU A 178 -10.28 -7.24 0.43
CA LEU A 178 -9.71 -6.20 -0.42
C LEU A 178 -9.70 -4.90 0.39
N LEU A 179 -8.51 -4.43 0.78
CA LEU A 179 -8.42 -3.19 1.56
C LEU A 179 -8.55 -1.95 0.67
N TRP A 180 -7.91 -1.95 -0.49
CA TRP A 180 -8.05 -0.91 -1.48
C TRP A 180 -7.65 -1.40 -2.86
N GLU A 181 -8.18 -0.76 -3.90
CA GLU A 181 -7.67 -0.81 -5.27
C GLU A 181 -7.61 0.61 -5.85
N ALA A 182 -6.58 0.89 -6.65
CA ALA A 182 -6.34 2.22 -7.19
C ALA A 182 -5.58 2.16 -8.51
N ARG A 183 -6.02 2.99 -9.46
CA ARG A 183 -5.25 3.31 -10.66
C ARG A 183 -4.28 4.47 -10.40
N THR A 184 -3.24 4.53 -11.20
CA THR A 184 -2.23 5.59 -11.15
C THR A 184 -2.60 6.80 -12.02
N ASP A 185 -3.47 6.65 -13.02
CA ASP A 185 -3.74 7.63 -14.08
C ASP A 185 -4.65 8.81 -13.68
N GLY A 186 -5.04 8.88 -12.42
CA GLY A 186 -5.71 10.02 -11.81
C GLY A 186 -7.17 10.23 -12.19
N ASP A 187 -7.77 9.30 -12.93
CA ASP A 187 -9.22 9.26 -13.10
C ASP A 187 -9.90 8.68 -11.85
N LYS A 188 -10.62 9.56 -11.16
CA LYS A 188 -11.36 9.30 -9.92
C LYS A 188 -12.53 8.32 -10.06
N SER A 189 -12.97 8.07 -11.29
CA SER A 189 -14.10 7.16 -11.54
C SER A 189 -13.65 5.71 -11.72
N MET A 190 -12.34 5.49 -11.87
CA MET A 190 -11.78 4.25 -12.40
C MET A 190 -10.92 3.49 -11.38
N SER A 191 -10.89 3.90 -10.12
CA SER A 191 -10.29 3.11 -9.02
C SER A 191 -11.14 1.87 -8.70
N LYS A 192 -11.67 1.16 -9.69
CA LYS A 192 -12.50 -0.04 -9.56
C LYS A 192 -12.13 -1.00 -10.69
N GLU A 193 -12.57 -2.25 -10.58
CA GLU A 193 -12.40 -3.26 -11.64
C GLU A 193 -10.94 -3.68 -11.89
N ILE A 194 -10.05 -3.45 -10.92
CA ILE A 194 -8.70 -4.04 -10.89
C ILE A 194 -8.82 -5.44 -10.29
N ILE A 195 -9.58 -5.58 -9.20
CA ILE A 195 -10.00 -6.86 -8.63
C ILE A 195 -11.48 -7.11 -8.95
N ASP A 196 -11.81 -8.30 -9.43
CA ASP A 196 -13.16 -8.72 -9.81
C ASP A 196 -13.85 -9.47 -8.66
N GLY A 197 -14.38 -8.72 -7.70
CA GLY A 197 -15.07 -9.23 -6.51
C GLY A 197 -14.14 -9.53 -5.34
N LEU A 198 -14.70 -10.08 -4.27
CA LEU A 198 -13.98 -10.33 -3.02
C LEU A 198 -12.91 -11.41 -3.16
N PRO A 199 -11.73 -11.21 -2.54
CA PRO A 199 -10.77 -12.28 -2.29
C PRO A 199 -11.41 -13.40 -1.46
N VAL A 200 -11.01 -14.64 -1.74
CA VAL A 200 -11.54 -15.85 -1.14
C VAL A 200 -10.43 -16.53 -0.35
N TYR A 201 -10.64 -16.77 0.95
CA TYR A 201 -9.69 -17.53 1.76
C TYR A 201 -10.17 -18.97 1.97
N ASN A 202 -9.34 -19.94 1.59
CA ASN A 202 -9.64 -21.35 1.74
C ASN A 202 -8.38 -22.16 2.09
N ASP A 203 -8.39 -22.79 3.28
CA ASP A 203 -7.38 -23.75 3.73
C ASP A 203 -5.92 -23.26 3.55
N GLY A 204 -5.65 -22.05 4.03
CA GLY A 204 -4.32 -21.42 3.93
C GLY A 204 -4.08 -20.63 2.66
N TYR A 205 -4.93 -20.74 1.64
CA TYR A 205 -4.76 -20.02 0.37
C TYR A 205 -5.73 -18.86 0.23
N VAL A 206 -5.25 -17.77 -0.36
CA VAL A 206 -6.09 -16.69 -0.87
C VAL A 206 -6.21 -16.85 -2.39
N THR A 207 -7.43 -16.80 -2.89
CA THR A 207 -7.76 -16.77 -4.32
C THR A 207 -8.42 -15.45 -4.64
N PHE A 208 -8.02 -14.81 -5.74
CA PHE A 208 -8.62 -13.57 -6.21
C PHE A 208 -8.64 -13.55 -7.73
N THR A 209 -9.52 -12.74 -8.30
CA THR A 209 -9.64 -12.58 -9.74
C THR A 209 -9.32 -11.14 -10.11
N THR A 210 -8.50 -10.92 -11.13
CA THR A 210 -8.27 -9.58 -11.67
C THR A 210 -9.39 -9.22 -12.66
N GLY A 211 -9.79 -7.95 -12.63
CA GLY A 211 -10.78 -7.39 -13.54
C GLY A 211 -10.16 -6.99 -14.88
N ARG A 212 -10.72 -5.96 -15.51
CA ARG A 212 -10.33 -5.53 -16.86
C ARG A 212 -9.37 -4.35 -16.90
N MET A 213 -8.93 -3.87 -15.75
CA MET A 213 -8.08 -2.69 -15.62
C MET A 213 -6.76 -3.05 -14.94
N GLU A 214 -5.67 -2.51 -15.47
CA GLU A 214 -4.37 -2.48 -14.79
C GLU A 214 -4.40 -1.49 -13.61
N GLY A 215 -3.52 -1.70 -12.65
CA GLY A 215 -3.42 -0.87 -11.46
C GLY A 215 -2.84 -1.62 -10.28
N ASN A 216 -3.16 -1.13 -9.09
CA ASN A 216 -2.63 -1.68 -7.85
C ASN A 216 -3.78 -1.99 -6.89
N ALA A 217 -3.61 -3.03 -6.08
CA ALA A 217 -4.52 -3.35 -5.00
C ALA A 217 -3.77 -3.88 -3.78
N LEU A 218 -4.43 -3.85 -2.62
CA LEU A 218 -3.92 -4.45 -1.40
C LEU A 218 -4.93 -5.45 -0.86
N ILE A 219 -4.55 -6.72 -0.82
CA ILE A 219 -5.34 -7.79 -0.23
C ILE A 219 -4.76 -8.15 1.13
N ALA A 220 -5.61 -8.37 2.12
CA ALA A 220 -5.21 -8.75 3.47
C ALA A 220 -5.92 -10.03 3.92
N VAL A 221 -5.30 -10.76 4.84
CA VAL A 221 -5.98 -11.79 5.64
C VAL A 221 -6.26 -11.26 7.04
N LYS A 222 -7.45 -11.56 7.55
CA LYS A 222 -7.98 -11.06 8.82
C LYS A 222 -8.43 -12.19 9.73
N ASP A 223 -8.40 -11.95 11.03
CA ASP A 223 -9.08 -12.81 12.01
C ASP A 223 -10.58 -12.47 12.13
N TYR A 224 -11.28 -13.18 13.02
CA TYR A 224 -12.72 -13.01 13.24
C TYR A 224 -13.08 -11.64 13.87
N GLU A 225 -12.12 -10.93 14.46
CA GLU A 225 -12.30 -9.59 15.03
C GLU A 225 -12.07 -8.50 13.96
N GLY A 226 -11.73 -8.89 12.73
CA GLY A 226 -11.43 -8.00 11.61
C GLY A 226 -10.03 -7.41 11.65
N LYS A 227 -9.17 -7.91 12.54
CA LYS A 227 -7.77 -7.48 12.65
C LYS A 227 -6.98 -8.02 11.47
N VAL A 228 -6.23 -7.16 10.79
CA VAL A 228 -5.29 -7.57 9.74
C VAL A 228 -4.13 -8.35 10.36
N LEU A 229 -3.87 -9.54 9.82
CA LEU A 229 -2.75 -10.39 10.24
C LEU A 229 -1.55 -10.22 9.29
N TRP A 230 -1.81 -10.01 8.00
CA TRP A 230 -0.83 -9.67 6.98
C TRP A 230 -1.53 -9.15 5.72
N SER A 231 -0.78 -8.51 4.82
CA SER A 231 -1.28 -7.95 3.56
C SER A 231 -0.25 -8.03 2.45
N TRP A 232 -0.74 -8.13 1.21
CA TRP A 232 0.02 -8.29 -0.02
C TRP A 232 -0.41 -7.27 -1.06
N HIS A 233 0.58 -6.66 -1.71
CA HIS A 233 0.39 -5.77 -2.84
C HIS A 233 0.17 -6.59 -4.11
N ILE A 234 -0.93 -6.36 -4.79
CA ILE A 234 -1.23 -6.93 -6.10
C ILE A 234 -0.95 -5.85 -7.14
N TRP A 235 0.07 -6.09 -7.98
CA TRP A 235 0.43 -5.20 -9.08
C TRP A 235 -0.09 -5.80 -10.38
N VAL A 236 -1.21 -5.27 -10.87
CA VAL A 236 -1.86 -5.72 -12.10
C VAL A 236 -1.26 -4.94 -13.26
N CYS A 237 -0.42 -5.58 -14.07
CA CYS A 237 0.24 -4.98 -15.21
C CYS A 237 0.41 -6.00 -16.33
N ASP A 238 -0.19 -5.72 -17.48
CA ASP A 238 -0.22 -6.60 -18.65
C ASP A 238 1.08 -6.56 -19.44
N ASP A 239 1.82 -5.46 -19.36
CA ASP A 239 3.17 -5.36 -19.89
C ASP A 239 4.16 -6.24 -19.11
N GLU A 240 5.19 -6.71 -19.80
CA GLU A 240 6.31 -7.38 -19.16
C GLU A 240 7.22 -6.37 -18.48
N ILE A 241 7.78 -6.77 -17.33
CA ILE A 241 8.79 -5.98 -16.62
C ILE A 241 10.16 -6.39 -17.12
N GLU A 242 10.83 -5.46 -17.79
CA GLU A 242 12.19 -5.67 -18.28
C GLU A 242 13.22 -5.37 -17.19
N VAL A 243 14.40 -5.98 -17.31
CA VAL A 243 15.54 -5.71 -16.43
C VAL A 243 16.83 -5.57 -17.20
N HIS A 244 17.74 -4.76 -16.67
CA HIS A 244 19.09 -4.60 -17.18
C HIS A 244 20.06 -4.24 -16.04
N ASP A 245 21.35 -4.32 -16.32
CA ASP A 245 22.39 -4.03 -15.33
C ASP A 245 22.39 -2.54 -14.95
N HIS A 246 22.34 -2.26 -13.65
CA HIS A 246 22.55 -0.92 -13.09
C HIS A 246 24.02 -0.69 -12.79
N ILE A 247 24.58 0.42 -13.29
CA ILE A 247 26.01 0.76 -13.14
C ILE A 247 26.15 1.96 -12.21
N ASN A 248 26.85 1.80 -11.08
CA ASN A 248 27.05 2.85 -10.10
C ASN A 248 28.14 3.87 -10.53
N PRO A 249 28.41 4.94 -9.74
CA PRO A 249 29.44 5.92 -10.08
C PRO A 249 30.88 5.37 -10.18
N ARG A 250 31.17 4.18 -9.65
CA ARG A 250 32.48 3.51 -9.74
C ARG A 250 32.60 2.55 -10.93
N ASP A 251 31.65 2.59 -11.87
CA ASP A 251 31.59 1.67 -13.02
C ASP A 251 31.38 0.20 -12.60
N GLU A 252 30.75 -0.02 -11.45
CA GLU A 252 30.42 -1.37 -10.94
C GLU A 252 28.96 -1.69 -11.24
N VAL A 253 28.69 -2.93 -11.66
CA VAL A 253 27.32 -3.46 -11.74
C VAL A 253 26.84 -3.77 -10.32
N THR A 254 25.84 -3.04 -9.83
CA THR A 254 25.32 -3.17 -8.46
C THR A 254 24.00 -3.96 -8.36
N GLY A 255 23.42 -4.34 -9.49
CA GLY A 255 22.20 -5.15 -9.53
C GLY A 255 21.55 -5.10 -10.91
N GLN A 256 20.60 -5.99 -11.17
CA GLN A 256 19.76 -5.90 -12.37
C GLN A 256 18.45 -5.21 -12.02
N ILE A 257 18.26 -3.98 -12.48
CA ILE A 257 17.16 -3.10 -12.09
C ILE A 257 15.94 -3.31 -12.98
N MET A 258 14.73 -3.18 -12.43
CA MET A 258 13.51 -3.05 -13.21
C MET A 258 13.52 -1.78 -14.07
N ASP A 259 12.90 -1.85 -15.25
CA ASP A 259 12.73 -0.71 -16.16
C ASP A 259 11.80 0.39 -15.61
N ARG A 260 11.00 0.11 -14.58
CA ARG A 260 10.00 1.01 -13.99
C ARG A 260 9.89 0.87 -12.47
N ASN A 261 9.26 1.86 -11.85
CA ASN A 261 9.05 1.86 -10.39
C ASN A 261 8.04 0.77 -9.97
N LEU A 262 8.16 0.31 -8.73
CA LEU A 262 7.25 -0.69 -8.15
C LEU A 262 5.81 -0.16 -8.16
N GLY A 263 4.91 -0.87 -8.87
CA GLY A 263 3.51 -0.49 -9.04
C GLY A 263 3.24 0.55 -10.15
N ALA A 264 4.26 0.94 -10.92
CA ALA A 264 4.07 1.79 -12.10
C ALA A 264 3.56 0.96 -13.29
N MET A 265 2.77 1.57 -14.17
CA MET A 265 2.25 0.88 -15.37
C MET A 265 3.26 0.92 -16.52
N ASN A 266 4.08 1.96 -16.60
CA ASN A 266 5.11 2.13 -17.62
C ASN A 266 6.30 2.95 -17.08
N ASN A 267 7.25 3.32 -17.94
CA ASN A 267 8.30 4.31 -17.62
C ASN A 267 8.36 5.44 -18.67
N THR A 268 7.24 5.73 -19.34
CA THR A 268 7.16 6.78 -20.35
C THR A 268 7.28 8.14 -19.67
N PRO A 269 8.26 9.01 -20.03
CA PRO A 269 8.38 10.33 -19.44
C PRO A 269 7.08 11.14 -19.58
N MET A 270 6.75 11.94 -18.56
CA MET A 270 5.52 12.74 -18.46
C MET A 270 4.18 11.96 -18.44
N ASP A 271 4.18 10.63 -18.47
CA ASP A 271 2.98 9.81 -18.24
C ASP A 271 2.75 9.61 -16.75
N VAL A 272 1.53 9.87 -16.25
CA VAL A 272 1.20 9.65 -14.83
C VAL A 272 1.35 8.18 -14.44
N GLY A 273 1.16 7.25 -15.39
CA GLY A 273 1.37 5.82 -15.22
C GLY A 273 2.82 5.43 -14.92
N ASN A 274 3.80 6.32 -15.08
CA ASN A 274 5.19 6.06 -14.67
C ASN A 274 5.45 6.24 -13.17
N LYS A 275 4.48 6.80 -12.44
CA LYS A 275 4.54 6.92 -10.98
C LYS A 275 4.23 5.55 -10.39
N GLY A 276 5.08 5.07 -9.50
CA GLY A 276 4.82 3.85 -8.73
C GLY A 276 4.07 4.15 -7.44
N MET A 277 4.00 3.15 -6.57
CA MET A 277 3.48 3.30 -5.22
C MET A 277 4.55 3.89 -4.28
N PHE A 278 4.12 4.46 -3.15
CA PHE A 278 5.03 4.99 -2.14
C PHE A 278 5.14 4.06 -0.95
N TYR A 279 6.33 3.91 -0.40
CA TYR A 279 6.60 3.02 0.73
C TYR A 279 7.27 3.79 1.84
N GLN A 280 6.69 3.73 3.04
CA GLN A 280 7.39 4.15 4.26
C GLN A 280 8.56 3.20 4.48
N TRP A 281 9.72 3.74 4.84
CA TRP A 281 10.92 2.91 4.97
C TRP A 281 10.69 1.68 5.85
N GLY A 282 11.13 0.51 5.38
CA GLY A 282 11.03 -0.75 6.10
C GLY A 282 9.64 -1.40 6.11
N ARG A 283 8.63 -0.82 5.46
CA ARG A 283 7.28 -1.41 5.37
C ARG A 283 7.04 -2.13 4.06
N LYS A 284 6.41 -3.30 4.14
CA LYS A 284 5.93 -4.02 2.96
C LYS A 284 4.72 -3.37 2.27
N ASP A 285 3.99 -2.51 3.00
CA ASP A 285 2.68 -2.01 2.58
C ASP A 285 2.82 -0.75 1.71
N PRO A 286 2.30 -0.77 0.47
CA PRO A 286 2.21 0.44 -0.35
C PRO A 286 1.18 1.44 0.17
N PHE A 287 1.52 2.72 0.05
CA PHE A 287 0.62 3.86 0.20
C PHE A 287 0.19 4.41 -1.15
N MET A 288 -1.00 5.01 -1.14
CA MET A 288 -1.71 5.64 -2.25
C MET A 288 -0.82 6.34 -3.30
N PRO A 289 -1.06 6.13 -4.59
CA PRO A 289 -0.30 6.83 -5.63
C PRO A 289 -0.70 8.32 -5.71
N SER A 290 0.17 9.12 -6.32
CA SER A 290 -0.15 10.50 -6.70
C SER A 290 -1.01 10.46 -7.95
N LYS A 291 -2.14 11.18 -7.92
CA LYS A 291 -2.96 11.37 -9.13
C LYS A 291 -2.62 12.65 -9.89
N SER A 292 -1.61 13.39 -9.44
CA SER A 292 -1.27 14.66 -10.06
C SER A 292 -0.79 14.45 -11.49
N PRO A 293 -1.28 15.22 -12.47
CA PRO A 293 -0.64 15.25 -13.77
C PRO A 293 0.78 15.83 -13.66
N TYR A 294 1.61 15.53 -14.65
CA TYR A 294 2.88 16.22 -14.80
C TYR A 294 2.68 17.65 -15.28
N TYR A 295 3.50 18.57 -14.77
CA TYR A 295 3.47 19.97 -15.13
C TYR A 295 4.85 20.36 -15.66
N THR A 296 4.91 20.73 -16.93
CA THR A 296 6.17 21.05 -17.64
C THR A 296 6.92 22.23 -17.04
N ASP A 297 6.20 23.13 -16.35
CA ASP A 297 6.69 24.33 -15.68
C ASP A 297 6.76 24.09 -14.16
N ALA A 298 7.29 22.92 -13.78
CA ALA A 298 7.48 22.57 -12.37
C ALA A 298 8.68 23.34 -11.81
N ASP A 299 8.48 24.64 -11.55
CA ASP A 299 9.36 25.41 -10.66
C ASP A 299 9.68 24.55 -9.43
N SER A 300 10.93 24.56 -8.95
CA SER A 300 11.29 23.89 -7.69
C SER A 300 10.40 24.39 -6.54
N GLY A 301 9.43 23.56 -6.14
CA GLY A 301 8.47 23.98 -5.13
C GLY A 301 7.46 22.92 -4.74
N ASN A 302 6.94 23.05 -3.52
CA ASN A 302 5.83 22.23 -3.03
C ASN A 302 4.48 22.87 -3.41
N VAL A 303 4.22 23.03 -4.70
CA VAL A 303 3.04 23.75 -5.21
C VAL A 303 1.77 22.91 -4.94
N PRO A 304 0.81 23.37 -4.12
CA PRO A 304 -0.36 22.57 -3.71
C PRO A 304 -1.19 22.00 -4.86
N GLU A 305 -1.33 22.75 -5.96
CA GLU A 305 -2.07 22.34 -7.16
C GLU A 305 -1.49 21.07 -7.80
N TYR A 306 -0.19 20.84 -7.60
CA TYR A 306 0.56 19.72 -8.14
C TYR A 306 0.61 18.52 -7.18
N ASN A 307 0.04 18.62 -5.98
CA ASN A 307 0.15 17.62 -4.90
C ASN A 307 -1.20 16.95 -4.60
N GLN A 308 -1.87 16.48 -5.64
CA GLN A 308 -3.19 15.86 -5.51
C GLN A 308 -3.08 14.41 -5.06
N THR A 309 -3.67 14.17 -3.90
CA THR A 309 -3.71 12.84 -3.29
C THR A 309 -4.84 11.99 -3.87
N ASN A 310 -4.59 10.70 -4.15
CA ASN A 310 -5.62 9.75 -4.52
C ASN A 310 -6.22 9.05 -3.29
N LEU A 311 -7.19 9.69 -2.62
CA LEU A 311 -7.87 9.15 -1.43
C LEU A 311 -8.88 8.03 -1.72
N GLU A 312 -9.03 7.61 -2.98
CA GLU A 312 -9.94 6.51 -3.31
C GLU A 312 -9.37 5.18 -2.86
N VAL A 313 -10.27 4.29 -2.47
CA VAL A 313 -9.98 2.90 -2.10
C VAL A 313 -10.70 1.91 -3.02
N GLY A 314 -11.43 2.43 -4.01
CA GLY A 314 -12.21 1.61 -4.92
C GLY A 314 -13.39 0.93 -4.27
N ASP A 315 -13.55 -0.37 -4.56
CA ASP A 315 -14.49 -1.25 -3.87
C ASP A 315 -13.86 -1.89 -2.61
N GLY A 316 -12.67 -1.43 -2.20
CA GLY A 316 -12.02 -1.89 -0.98
C GLY A 316 -12.65 -1.38 0.32
N SER A 317 -12.47 -2.13 1.39
CA SER A 317 -13.05 -1.88 2.72
C SER A 317 -12.25 -0.92 3.60
N GLY A 318 -11.05 -0.53 3.16
CA GLY A 318 -10.08 0.22 3.95
C GLY A 318 -10.28 1.73 3.95
N GLU A 319 -9.52 2.41 4.80
CA GLU A 319 -9.48 3.87 4.89
C GLU A 319 -8.03 4.34 5.01
N TRP A 320 -7.70 5.42 4.29
CA TRP A 320 -6.39 6.06 4.40
C TRP A 320 -6.27 6.82 5.71
N LEU A 321 -5.45 6.31 6.64
CA LEU A 321 -5.17 6.95 7.92
C LEU A 321 -3.86 7.73 7.80
N PHE A 322 -3.97 8.91 7.18
CA PHE A 322 -2.83 9.75 6.82
C PHE A 322 -2.99 11.17 7.40
N SER A 323 -2.59 11.35 8.66
CA SER A 323 -2.71 12.59 9.43
C SER A 323 -1.48 12.80 10.31
N GLU A 324 -1.29 14.04 10.77
CA GLU A 324 -0.28 14.39 11.75
C GLU A 324 -0.51 13.76 13.14
N ASP A 325 -1.72 13.25 13.38
CA ASP A 325 -2.16 12.67 14.66
C ASP A 325 -1.74 11.21 14.87
N TYR A 326 -1.46 10.47 13.79
CA TYR A 326 -1.09 9.05 13.86
C TYR A 326 0.39 8.91 14.25
N LYS A 327 0.66 9.09 15.53
CA LYS A 327 2.01 8.99 16.10
C LYS A 327 2.27 7.59 16.65
N ALA A 328 3.46 7.09 16.35
CA ALA A 328 3.99 5.89 16.95
C ALA A 328 4.04 6.00 18.47
N GLN A 329 3.85 4.88 19.15
CA GLN A 329 4.02 4.80 20.59
C GLN A 329 5.51 4.87 20.94
N LEU A 330 5.81 5.45 22.11
CA LEU A 330 7.17 5.54 22.64
C LEU A 330 7.64 4.18 23.18
N LEU A 331 8.04 3.30 22.28
CA LEU A 331 8.55 1.95 22.57
C LEU A 331 10.04 1.87 22.22
N SER A 332 10.88 1.47 23.17
CA SER A 332 12.34 1.48 23.01
C SER A 332 12.96 0.12 22.64
N THR A 333 12.15 -0.93 22.52
CA THR A 333 12.62 -2.31 22.32
C THR A 333 11.93 -2.92 21.12
N PRO A 334 12.67 -3.45 20.11
CA PRO A 334 12.11 -4.20 19.01
C PRO A 334 11.23 -5.38 19.47
N PRO A 335 10.18 -5.75 18.72
CA PRO A 335 9.78 -5.20 17.42
C PRO A 335 8.98 -3.88 17.52
N ALA A 336 8.81 -3.32 18.72
CA ALA A 336 8.21 -2.01 18.96
C ALA A 336 6.87 -1.80 18.20
N ASN A 337 6.75 -0.77 17.34
CA ASN A 337 5.51 -0.50 16.60
C ASN A 337 5.38 -1.31 15.28
N ILE A 338 6.32 -2.21 14.95
CA ILE A 338 6.23 -3.02 13.72
C ILE A 338 4.94 -3.86 13.69
N PRO A 339 4.55 -4.60 14.76
CA PRO A 339 3.29 -5.34 14.76
C PRO A 339 2.08 -4.44 14.54
N TYR A 340 2.06 -3.26 15.15
CA TYR A 340 0.98 -2.29 14.94
C TYR A 340 0.89 -1.83 13.49
N SER A 341 2.02 -1.66 12.80
CA SER A 341 2.01 -1.30 11.37
C SER A 341 1.51 -2.41 10.46
N VAL A 342 1.81 -3.67 10.78
CA VAL A 342 1.29 -4.84 10.04
C VAL A 342 -0.23 -4.93 10.18
N GLU A 343 -0.74 -4.65 11.39
CA GLU A 343 -2.18 -4.60 11.68
C GLU A 343 -2.89 -3.40 11.04
N ASN A 344 -2.14 -2.35 10.69
CA ASN A 344 -2.66 -1.09 10.14
C ASN A 344 -1.92 -0.70 8.85
N PRO A 345 -2.07 -1.48 7.76
CA PRO A 345 -1.30 -1.30 6.53
C PRO A 345 -1.54 0.05 5.83
N MET A 346 -2.70 0.67 6.06
CA MET A 346 -3.09 1.97 5.47
C MET A 346 -2.83 3.17 6.39
N MET A 347 -2.26 2.94 7.59
CA MET A 347 -1.91 4.01 8.51
C MET A 347 -0.48 4.45 8.34
N PHE A 348 -0.26 5.74 8.12
CA PHE A 348 1.08 6.31 8.17
C PHE A 348 1.47 6.61 9.61
N LEU A 349 2.55 5.99 10.07
CA LEU A 349 3.05 6.19 11.43
C LEU A 349 4.08 7.29 11.45
N ARG A 350 3.76 8.40 12.13
CA ARG A 350 4.73 9.44 12.43
C ARG A 350 5.61 9.04 13.60
N PRO A 351 6.86 9.51 13.65
CA PRO A 351 7.67 9.40 14.85
C PRO A 351 6.98 10.03 16.06
N TYR A 352 7.24 9.48 17.24
CA TYR A 352 6.66 9.96 18.50
C TYR A 352 6.92 11.45 18.76
N SER A 353 8.13 11.96 18.47
CA SER A 353 8.47 13.38 18.56
C SER A 353 8.97 13.95 17.24
N GLY A 354 8.48 15.15 16.89
CA GLY A 354 8.78 15.83 15.63
C GLY A 354 10.15 16.53 15.57
N SER A 355 11.02 16.33 16.55
CA SER A 355 12.34 16.98 16.62
C SER A 355 13.44 15.93 16.69
N GLY A 356 14.10 15.68 15.55
CA GLY A 356 15.38 14.98 15.49
C GLY A 356 15.33 13.50 15.14
N GLY A 357 14.82 13.15 13.95
CA GLY A 357 15.08 11.85 13.30
C GLY A 357 14.78 10.61 14.15
N GLN A 358 13.53 10.46 14.57
CA GLN A 358 13.09 9.23 15.24
C GLN A 358 12.53 8.26 14.19
N HIS A 359 12.79 6.95 14.35
CA HIS A 359 12.09 5.94 13.55
C HIS A 359 10.58 6.06 13.79
N TRP A 360 9.81 5.72 12.76
CA TRP A 360 8.39 5.49 12.94
C TRP A 360 8.12 4.25 13.81
N TYR A 361 9.04 3.28 13.91
CA TYR A 361 8.76 2.04 14.63
C TYR A 361 9.38 1.93 16.04
N VAL A 362 10.54 2.52 16.31
CA VAL A 362 11.25 2.39 17.61
C VAL A 362 11.86 3.71 18.11
N ALA A 363 11.72 3.97 19.41
CA ALA A 363 12.28 5.14 20.08
C ALA A 363 13.50 4.75 20.94
N SER A 364 14.59 4.34 20.29
CA SER A 364 15.84 3.94 20.95
C SER A 364 17.06 4.72 20.47
N MET A 365 18.03 4.89 21.37
CA MET A 365 19.42 5.35 21.22
C MET A 365 20.43 4.34 20.63
N SER A 366 20.06 3.06 20.54
CA SER A 366 21.01 1.99 20.20
C SER A 366 20.90 1.57 18.73
N ASP A 367 22.04 1.28 18.12
CA ASP A 367 22.09 0.80 16.74
C ASP A 367 21.39 -0.55 16.58
N GLU A 368 21.49 -1.43 17.58
CA GLU A 368 20.77 -2.71 17.62
C GLU A 368 19.25 -2.56 17.47
N ALA A 369 18.66 -1.52 18.07
CA ALA A 369 17.22 -1.32 17.97
C ALA A 369 16.82 -0.61 16.67
N ARG A 370 17.67 0.30 16.20
CA ARG A 370 17.41 1.21 15.08
C ARG A 370 17.73 0.59 13.71
N MET A 371 18.81 -0.16 13.61
CA MET A 371 19.20 -0.80 12.36
C MET A 371 18.55 -2.18 12.29
N SER A 372 17.24 -2.19 12.09
CA SER A 372 16.45 -3.43 12.03
C SER A 372 16.71 -4.21 10.75
N SER A 373 17.32 -3.62 9.73
CA SER A 373 17.46 -4.21 8.40
C SER A 373 16.12 -4.75 7.90
N LEU A 374 15.03 -4.01 8.18
CA LEU A 374 13.68 -4.33 7.70
C LEU A 374 13.70 -4.48 6.18
N TRP A 375 14.46 -3.64 5.49
CA TRP A 375 14.92 -3.90 4.14
C TRP A 375 16.43 -4.11 4.17
N SER A 376 16.95 -5.01 3.33
CA SER A 376 18.36 -5.33 3.27
C SER A 376 18.85 -5.37 1.82
N GLY A 377 20.05 -4.84 1.59
CA GLY A 377 20.74 -4.95 0.31
C GLY A 377 21.31 -6.34 0.05
N ASP A 378 21.53 -7.14 1.10
CA ASP A 378 22.17 -8.46 1.00
C ASP A 378 21.16 -9.58 0.74
N GLU A 379 19.98 -9.50 1.36
CA GLU A 379 18.94 -10.52 1.24
C GLU A 379 17.54 -9.89 1.26
N LYS A 380 16.58 -10.59 0.65
CA LYS A 380 15.17 -10.23 0.75
C LYS A 380 14.64 -10.65 2.12
N THR A 381 14.05 -9.71 2.84
CA THR A 381 13.43 -9.96 4.15
C THR A 381 11.92 -10.18 4.02
N ILE A 382 11.28 -10.59 5.11
CA ILE A 382 9.80 -10.66 5.16
C ILE A 382 9.12 -9.30 5.02
N PHE A 383 9.82 -8.16 5.10
CA PHE A 383 9.24 -6.82 4.94
C PHE A 383 9.59 -6.16 3.60
N ASP A 384 10.43 -6.80 2.79
CA ASP A 384 10.77 -6.31 1.47
C ASP A 384 9.50 -6.28 0.57
N PRO A 385 9.14 -5.12 -0.01
CA PRO A 385 7.91 -4.95 -0.76
C PRO A 385 7.99 -5.45 -2.20
N CYS A 386 9.17 -5.82 -2.70
CA CYS A 386 9.35 -6.18 -4.10
C CYS A 386 8.68 -7.53 -4.44
N PRO A 387 8.37 -7.79 -5.72
CA PRO A 387 7.82 -9.08 -6.15
C PRO A 387 8.77 -10.25 -5.91
N VAL A 388 8.27 -11.46 -6.14
CA VAL A 388 9.08 -12.70 -6.14
C VAL A 388 10.25 -12.58 -7.12
N GLY A 389 11.47 -12.88 -6.67
CA GLY A 389 12.70 -12.80 -7.48
C GLY A 389 13.32 -11.39 -7.53
N TYR A 390 12.80 -10.44 -6.75
CA TYR A 390 13.26 -9.07 -6.68
C TYR A 390 13.36 -8.58 -5.23
N LYS A 391 14.29 -7.66 -4.96
CA LYS A 391 14.48 -7.00 -3.67
C LYS A 391 14.76 -5.51 -3.80
N VAL A 392 14.70 -4.79 -2.69
CA VAL A 392 15.10 -3.39 -2.61
C VAL A 392 16.58 -3.26 -2.99
N PRO A 393 16.99 -2.25 -3.79
CA PRO A 393 18.40 -2.06 -4.13
C PRO A 393 19.26 -1.82 -2.90
N GLY A 394 20.46 -2.39 -2.87
CA GLY A 394 21.38 -2.26 -1.74
C GLY A 394 22.22 -0.98 -1.77
N GLU A 395 23.34 -1.04 -1.06
CA GLU A 395 24.26 0.09 -0.96
C GLU A 395 24.87 0.49 -2.30
N ASN A 396 25.32 1.76 -2.35
CA ASN A 396 26.07 2.31 -3.47
C ASN A 396 25.33 2.33 -4.81
N PHE A 397 23.99 2.23 -4.81
CA PHE A 397 23.20 2.13 -6.04
C PHE A 397 23.10 3.46 -6.81
N TYR A 398 22.65 4.54 -6.14
CA TYR A 398 22.48 5.87 -6.74
C TYR A 398 23.59 6.87 -6.42
N GLY A 399 24.66 6.43 -5.76
CA GLY A 399 25.72 7.30 -5.25
C GLY A 399 26.67 6.52 -4.35
N ILE A 400 27.83 7.10 -4.03
CA ILE A 400 28.80 6.47 -3.15
C ILE A 400 28.80 7.23 -1.81
N ALA A 401 28.31 6.61 -0.74
CA ALA A 401 28.50 7.15 0.60
C ALA A 401 29.99 7.00 0.95
N SER A 402 30.73 8.11 0.96
CA SER A 402 32.20 8.02 0.89
C SER A 402 32.88 7.64 2.21
N GLU A 403 32.30 7.89 3.39
CA GLU A 403 32.91 7.55 4.69
C GLU A 403 31.82 7.44 5.78
N LEU A 404 32.14 6.79 6.93
CA LEU A 404 31.25 6.50 8.08
C LEU A 404 30.57 7.71 8.76
N ASP A 405 30.72 8.94 8.24
CA ASP A 405 30.12 10.16 8.78
C ASP A 405 29.57 11.11 7.68
N VAL A 406 29.57 10.70 6.42
CA VAL A 406 29.10 11.54 5.30
C VAL A 406 27.62 11.28 5.04
N ASN A 407 26.80 12.24 5.45
CA ASN A 407 25.33 12.18 5.31
C ASN A 407 24.81 12.40 3.88
N SER A 408 25.67 12.77 2.92
CA SER A 408 25.26 13.10 1.54
C SER A 408 26.42 13.07 0.55
N TYR A 409 26.20 12.49 -0.62
CA TYR A 409 27.06 12.52 -1.79
C TYR A 409 26.33 13.24 -2.94
N PRO A 410 26.85 14.37 -3.46
CA PRO A 410 26.28 15.04 -4.62
C PRO A 410 26.34 14.15 -5.86
N THR A 411 25.23 14.07 -6.58
CA THR A 411 25.10 13.21 -7.77
C THR A 411 24.53 13.97 -8.98
N GLY A 412 24.18 15.25 -8.80
CA GLY A 412 23.71 16.15 -9.86
C GLY A 412 23.68 17.60 -9.38
N GLY A 413 23.75 18.53 -10.33
CA GLY A 413 23.80 19.97 -10.09
C GLY A 413 22.57 20.73 -10.61
N ALA A 414 22.71 22.04 -10.68
CA ALA A 414 21.76 22.97 -11.29
C ALA A 414 21.94 23.02 -12.81
N ALA A 415 21.00 23.60 -13.54
CA ALA A 415 21.00 23.58 -15.01
C ALA A 415 22.28 24.18 -15.64
N GLU A 416 22.88 25.17 -15.00
CA GLU A 416 24.13 25.81 -15.43
C GLU A 416 25.39 24.93 -15.30
N ASP A 417 25.31 23.85 -14.53
CA ASP A 417 26.42 22.90 -14.34
C ASP A 417 26.52 21.90 -15.50
N TYR A 418 25.56 21.91 -16.43
CA TYR A 418 25.47 20.97 -17.55
C TYR A 418 25.76 21.64 -18.89
N ASP A 419 26.20 20.83 -19.85
CA ASP A 419 26.37 21.26 -21.24
C ASP A 419 25.02 21.46 -21.97
N GLU A 420 25.07 21.83 -23.25
CA GLU A 420 23.87 22.06 -24.07
C GLU A 420 22.98 20.82 -24.27
N ASN A 421 23.50 19.62 -24.00
CA ASN A 421 22.77 18.35 -24.06
C ASN A 421 22.21 17.95 -22.68
N GLY A 422 22.49 18.71 -21.63
CA GLY A 422 22.12 18.39 -20.25
C GLY A 422 23.06 17.36 -19.60
N GLU A 423 24.32 17.30 -20.05
CA GLU A 423 25.31 16.30 -19.61
C GLU A 423 26.46 16.97 -18.86
N ASN A 424 26.91 16.33 -17.78
CA ASN A 424 28.14 16.64 -17.04
C ASN A 424 28.64 15.33 -16.42
N HIS A 425 29.02 14.37 -17.27
CA HIS A 425 29.37 13.01 -16.84
C HIS A 425 30.71 12.93 -16.11
N GLU A 426 31.54 13.98 -16.19
CA GLU A 426 32.78 14.09 -15.41
C GLU A 426 32.50 14.31 -13.92
N GLU A 427 31.42 15.02 -13.59
CA GLU A 427 31.08 15.37 -12.21
C GLU A 427 29.87 14.59 -11.67
N TYR A 428 28.88 14.32 -12.53
CA TYR A 428 27.56 13.87 -12.09
C TYR A 428 27.08 12.61 -12.84
N PRO A 429 26.58 11.59 -12.12
CA PRO A 429 25.91 10.44 -12.72
C PRO A 429 24.48 10.73 -13.20
N TRP A 430 23.87 11.83 -12.76
CA TRP A 430 22.56 12.27 -13.24
C TRP A 430 22.68 13.36 -14.31
N ASN A 431 21.96 13.19 -15.42
CA ASN A 431 21.73 14.28 -16.38
C ASN A 431 20.91 15.42 -15.73
N ALA A 432 20.93 16.58 -16.40
CA ALA A 432 20.06 17.69 -16.08
C ALA A 432 18.58 17.25 -16.07
N VAL A 433 17.76 17.99 -15.35
CA VAL A 433 16.32 17.74 -15.31
C VAL A 433 15.71 17.88 -16.69
N LYS A 434 14.86 16.93 -17.04
CA LYS A 434 14.05 16.95 -18.24
C LYS A 434 12.76 16.20 -17.98
N ASP A 435 11.65 16.69 -18.53
CA ASP A 435 10.37 15.97 -18.53
C ASP A 435 9.89 15.60 -17.11
N CYS A 436 10.10 16.50 -16.13
CA CYS A 436 9.82 16.26 -14.72
C CYS A 436 10.50 15.00 -14.18
N GLY A 437 11.75 14.77 -14.58
CA GLY A 437 12.57 13.65 -14.13
C GLY A 437 14.05 13.89 -14.39
N ARG A 438 14.85 12.86 -14.13
CA ARG A 438 16.27 12.82 -14.49
C ARG A 438 16.60 11.45 -15.07
N VAL A 439 17.65 11.43 -15.90
CA VAL A 439 18.18 10.19 -16.49
C VAL A 439 19.51 9.84 -15.81
N TRP A 440 19.66 8.59 -15.38
CA TRP A 440 20.94 8.04 -14.96
C TRP A 440 21.74 7.70 -16.21
N TRP A 441 22.75 8.50 -16.56
CA TRP A 441 23.35 8.46 -17.90
C TRP A 441 24.06 7.13 -18.20
N ARG A 442 24.57 6.46 -17.17
CA ARG A 442 25.35 5.22 -17.31
C ARG A 442 24.54 4.07 -17.89
N THR A 443 23.22 4.10 -17.71
CA THR A 443 22.29 3.04 -18.12
C THR A 443 21.13 3.55 -18.96
N GLY A 444 20.90 4.87 -18.99
CA GLY A 444 19.78 5.49 -19.69
C GLY A 444 18.47 5.44 -18.92
N ASP A 445 18.48 5.04 -17.64
CA ASP A 445 17.29 4.89 -16.83
C ASP A 445 16.65 6.25 -16.52
N TYR A 446 15.41 6.44 -16.95
CA TYR A 446 14.61 7.61 -16.58
C TYR A 446 13.95 7.40 -15.21
N TYR A 447 13.99 8.44 -14.38
CA TYR A 447 13.38 8.49 -13.06
C TYR A 447 12.43 9.68 -12.94
N PRO A 448 11.12 9.43 -12.75
CA PRO A 448 10.15 10.50 -12.57
C PRO A 448 10.31 11.25 -11.24
N MET A 449 10.00 12.55 -11.25
CA MET A 449 9.75 13.35 -10.05
C MET A 449 8.34 13.08 -9.51
N ALA A 450 8.13 11.92 -8.91
CA ALA A 450 6.84 11.52 -8.35
C ALA A 450 6.48 12.27 -7.04
N GLY A 451 7.44 12.98 -6.43
CA GLY A 451 7.29 13.58 -5.11
C GLY A 451 7.45 12.56 -3.99
N ASN A 452 6.87 12.87 -2.83
CA ASN A 452 6.82 11.97 -1.68
C ASN A 452 5.49 12.07 -0.95
N LEU A 453 5.25 11.10 -0.06
CA LEU A 453 4.13 11.12 0.87
C LEU A 453 4.63 11.50 2.27
N TYR A 454 4.06 12.56 2.84
CA TYR A 454 4.31 13.02 4.21
C TYR A 454 3.20 13.98 4.67
N PRO A 455 2.45 13.68 5.73
CA PRO A 455 1.28 14.47 6.12
C PRO A 455 1.73 15.80 6.72
N VAL A 456 1.57 16.89 5.96
CA VAL A 456 1.88 18.26 6.41
C VAL A 456 0.84 19.22 5.87
N GLY A 457 0.31 20.09 6.73
CA GLY A 457 -0.44 21.27 6.28
C GLY A 457 -1.69 20.98 5.45
N GLY A 458 -2.30 19.80 5.62
CA GLY A 458 -3.54 19.40 4.95
C GLY A 458 -3.39 18.66 3.62
N SER A 459 -2.16 18.37 3.16
CA SER A 459 -1.90 17.46 2.03
C SER A 459 -1.02 16.28 2.46
N ALA A 460 -1.30 15.10 1.92
CA ALA A 460 -0.44 13.92 2.09
C ALA A 460 0.72 13.91 1.09
N HIS A 461 0.47 14.37 -0.15
CA HIS A 461 1.47 14.44 -1.21
C HIS A 461 2.26 15.75 -1.15
N ASN A 462 3.55 15.67 -1.44
CA ASN A 462 4.42 16.83 -1.57
C ASN A 462 5.38 16.67 -2.77
N TYR A 463 5.74 17.80 -3.37
CA TYR A 463 6.70 17.93 -4.47
C TYR A 463 6.43 17.06 -5.71
N SER A 464 5.18 16.64 -5.92
CA SER A 464 4.80 15.94 -7.15
C SER A 464 5.14 16.80 -8.37
N SER A 465 5.78 16.19 -9.37
CA SER A 465 6.31 16.82 -10.59
C SER A 465 7.54 17.72 -10.40
N GLY A 466 7.95 18.05 -9.16
CA GLY A 466 9.06 18.96 -8.88
C GLY A 466 10.26 18.33 -8.14
N THR A 467 10.12 17.14 -7.53
CA THR A 467 11.24 16.42 -6.91
C THR A 467 11.06 14.91 -6.98
N GLY A 468 12.13 14.16 -7.26
CA GLY A 468 12.17 12.71 -7.19
C GLY A 468 12.76 12.25 -5.86
N TYR A 469 12.22 11.16 -5.30
CA TYR A 469 12.70 10.52 -4.07
C TYR A 469 12.65 9.01 -4.22
N TYR A 470 13.78 8.34 -3.97
CA TYR A 470 13.89 6.89 -4.15
C TYR A 470 14.67 6.23 -3.01
N TRP A 471 14.07 5.24 -2.39
CA TRP A 471 14.69 4.46 -1.33
C TRP A 471 15.72 3.46 -1.86
N VAL A 472 16.71 3.18 -1.01
CA VAL A 472 17.58 2.00 -1.09
C VAL A 472 17.74 1.39 0.31
N ALA A 473 18.10 0.11 0.36
CA ALA A 473 18.38 -0.62 1.58
C ALA A 473 19.85 -0.42 1.99
N HIS A 474 20.18 0.82 2.39
CA HIS A 474 21.49 1.21 2.92
C HIS A 474 21.27 2.01 4.20
N GLU A 475 21.49 1.37 5.34
CA GLU A 475 21.35 1.98 6.66
C GLU A 475 22.59 2.84 6.99
N MET A 476 22.40 4.01 7.59
CA MET A 476 23.53 4.83 8.02
C MET A 476 24.06 4.37 9.39
N GLU A 477 25.29 3.86 9.41
CA GLU A 477 25.99 3.52 10.67
C GLU A 477 26.41 4.76 11.45
N GLY A 478 26.54 4.63 12.78
CA GLY A 478 27.10 5.68 13.65
C GLY A 478 26.21 6.91 13.89
N SER A 479 25.04 6.98 13.26
CA SER A 479 24.09 8.07 13.43
C SER A 479 23.39 7.99 14.79
N THR A 480 23.23 9.14 15.45
CA THR A 480 22.43 9.24 16.69
C THR A 480 20.94 9.09 16.43
N VAL A 481 20.52 9.20 15.17
CA VAL A 481 19.14 9.17 14.69
C VAL A 481 18.96 8.13 13.60
N ALA A 482 17.75 7.59 13.49
CA ALA A 482 17.31 6.66 12.45
C ALA A 482 17.53 7.23 11.05
N ARG A 483 18.43 6.64 10.26
CA ARG A 483 18.63 7.09 8.89
C ARG A 483 18.97 5.96 7.94
N SER A 484 18.36 6.05 6.77
CA SER A 484 18.67 5.22 5.63
C SER A 484 18.87 6.08 4.39
N PHE A 485 19.73 5.65 3.48
CA PHE A 485 20.02 6.42 2.29
C PHE A 485 18.85 6.39 1.31
N SER A 486 18.65 7.53 0.66
CA SER A 486 17.78 7.68 -0.49
C SER A 486 18.49 8.56 -1.52
N VAL A 487 18.01 8.58 -2.76
CA VAL A 487 18.34 9.65 -3.70
C VAL A 487 17.20 10.64 -3.75
N ARG A 488 17.54 11.94 -3.71
CA ARG A 488 16.61 13.03 -3.97
C ARG A 488 17.16 13.92 -5.06
N PHE A 489 16.30 14.35 -5.98
CA PHE A 489 16.70 15.28 -7.02
C PHE A 489 15.57 16.22 -7.45
N ASN A 490 15.94 17.42 -7.89
CA ASN A 490 15.07 18.41 -8.52
C ASN A 490 15.87 19.17 -9.58
N GLU A 491 15.38 20.32 -10.08
CA GLU A 491 16.08 21.14 -11.08
C GLU A 491 17.44 21.68 -10.63
N ASN A 492 17.64 21.84 -9.31
CA ASN A 492 18.80 22.53 -8.75
C ASN A 492 19.87 21.57 -8.21
N PHE A 493 19.52 20.32 -7.89
CA PHE A 493 20.47 19.34 -7.36
C PHE A 493 20.01 17.90 -7.56
N ALA A 494 20.94 16.96 -7.42
CA ALA A 494 20.67 15.58 -7.04
C ALA A 494 21.67 15.13 -5.97
N SER A 495 21.20 14.40 -4.97
CA SER A 495 22.05 13.89 -3.90
C SER A 495 21.61 12.51 -3.43
N TYR A 496 22.60 11.66 -3.18
CA TYR A 496 22.45 10.41 -2.45
C TYR A 496 22.71 10.68 -0.97
N TYR A 497 21.67 10.67 -0.13
CA TYR A 497 21.75 11.21 1.24
C TYR A 497 20.98 10.38 2.26
N ALA A 498 21.47 10.41 3.50
CA ALA A 498 20.88 9.76 4.66
C ALA A 498 19.60 10.51 5.08
N SER A 499 18.45 9.93 4.76
CA SER A 499 17.11 10.45 5.03
C SER A 499 16.56 9.90 6.34
N GLY A 500 15.64 10.62 6.97
CA GLY A 500 14.84 10.04 8.07
C GLY A 500 13.95 8.91 7.55
N GLU A 501 13.81 7.84 8.32
CA GLU A 501 13.04 6.67 7.88
C GLU A 501 11.52 6.83 8.02
N ASP A 502 11.07 7.99 8.51
CA ASP A 502 9.65 8.33 8.62
C ASP A 502 9.02 8.74 7.28
N PHE A 503 9.80 8.94 6.21
CA PHE A 503 9.27 9.34 4.90
C PHE A 503 8.77 8.16 4.06
N CYS A 504 7.84 8.47 3.13
CA CYS A 504 7.39 7.56 2.09
C CYS A 504 7.93 7.98 0.71
N TYR A 505 8.76 7.14 0.09
CA TYR A 505 9.37 7.38 -1.23
C TYR A 505 9.05 6.25 -2.22
N GLN A 506 9.43 6.45 -3.48
CA GLN A 506 9.30 5.44 -4.52
C GLN A 506 10.38 4.37 -4.37
N LEU A 507 10.13 3.20 -4.95
CA LEU A 507 11.08 2.09 -5.05
C LEU A 507 11.20 1.62 -6.50
N ARG A 508 12.40 1.20 -6.88
CA ARG A 508 12.66 0.50 -8.13
C ARG A 508 13.49 -0.73 -7.80
N CYS A 509 12.86 -1.89 -7.87
CA CYS A 509 13.44 -3.13 -7.38
C CYS A 509 14.58 -3.62 -8.29
N VAL A 510 15.47 -4.43 -7.71
CA VAL A 510 16.51 -5.18 -8.44
C VAL A 510 16.27 -6.67 -8.29
N LYS A 511 16.79 -7.49 -9.20
CA LYS A 511 16.78 -8.95 -9.03
C LYS A 511 17.52 -9.37 -7.76
N GLU A 512 16.99 -10.41 -7.12
CA GLU A 512 17.56 -11.04 -5.91
C GLU A 512 18.96 -11.63 -6.13
#